data_AF-A0A6M3M1Y8-F1
#
_entry.id   AF-A0A6M3M1Y8-F1
#
_cell.length_a   1.000
_cell.length_b   1.000
_cell.length_c   1.000
_cell.angle_alpha   90.00
_cell.angle_beta   90.00
_cell.angle_gamma   90.00
#
_symmetry.space_group_name_H-M   'P 1'
#
loop_
_entity.id
_entity.type
_entity.pdbx_description
1 polymer ?
#
loop_
_entity_poly.entity_id
_entity_poly.type
_entity_poly.pdbx_seq_one_letter_code
_entity_poly.pdbx_strand_id
1 'polypeptide(L)'
;MISSCGKEMADALRRAREARVKKVLFMVRRQYYDDIVSGEKREEIRNPDKWQWLMGSDPPKVAVFMCGKNRIHRRQITRIYLEDPAKVLGREPSYQGKLDLCYDIGGYPKRDCIVVELGDVYSVEGIERYMNEKIKNALEVE
;
A
#
# COMPACT_ATOMS: atom_id res chain seq x y z
N MET A 1 -24.57 -21.23 19.44
CA MET A 1 -24.42 -21.75 18.07
C MET A 1 -24.96 -20.71 17.11
N ILE A 2 -24.09 -20.01 16.36
CA ILE A 2 -24.55 -19.03 15.36
C ILE A 2 -25.07 -19.85 14.16
N SER A 3 -26.34 -19.63 13.81
CA SER A 3 -27.03 -20.24 12.67
C SER A 3 -26.19 -20.16 11.38
N SER A 4 -26.17 -21.22 10.58
CA SER A 4 -25.44 -21.29 9.30
C SER A 4 -25.79 -20.13 8.36
N CYS A 5 -27.04 -19.65 8.40
CA CYS A 5 -27.53 -18.49 7.65
C CYS A 5 -26.88 -17.16 8.08
N GLY A 6 -26.55 -17.00 9.37
CA GLY A 6 -25.85 -15.82 9.88
C GLY A 6 -24.40 -15.72 9.43
N LYS A 7 -23.71 -16.87 9.29
CA LYS A 7 -22.34 -16.93 8.75
C LYS A 7 -22.30 -16.58 7.27
N GLU A 8 -23.23 -17.10 6.48
CA GLU A 8 -23.29 -16.84 5.03
C GLU A 8 -23.58 -15.37 4.72
N MET A 9 -24.49 -14.74 5.46
CA MET A 9 -24.80 -13.31 5.31
C MET A 9 -23.61 -12.42 5.69
N ALA A 10 -22.91 -12.74 6.78
CA ALA A 10 -21.71 -12.03 7.19
C ALA A 10 -20.59 -12.16 6.14
N ASP A 11 -20.40 -13.36 5.57
CA ASP A 11 -19.44 -13.60 4.51
C ASP A 11 -19.76 -12.90 3.19
N ALA A 12 -21.06 -12.73 2.87
CA ALA A 12 -21.50 -11.99 1.70
C ALA A 12 -21.29 -10.47 1.88
N LEU A 13 -21.64 -9.93 3.05
CA LEU A 13 -21.36 -8.54 3.41
C LEU A 13 -19.86 -8.24 3.44
N ARG A 14 -19.05 -9.17 3.96
CA ARG A 14 -17.59 -9.14 3.96
C ARG A 14 -17.02 -9.05 2.53
N ARG A 15 -17.44 -9.95 1.63
CA ARG A 15 -17.05 -9.94 0.22
C ARG A 15 -17.49 -8.66 -0.52
N ALA A 16 -18.70 -8.19 -0.27
CA ALA A 16 -19.20 -6.94 -0.86
C ALA A 16 -18.40 -5.72 -0.38
N ARG A 17 -17.96 -5.71 0.88
CA ARG A 17 -17.12 -4.65 1.46
C ARG A 17 -15.69 -4.69 0.92
N GLU A 18 -15.10 -5.88 0.74
CA GLU A 18 -13.78 -6.06 0.09
C GLU A 18 -13.75 -5.66 -1.39
N ALA A 19 -14.88 -5.81 -2.09
CA ALA A 19 -15.05 -5.31 -3.45
C ALA A 19 -15.05 -3.78 -3.51
N ARG A 20 -15.45 -3.11 -2.41
CA ARG A 20 -15.50 -1.65 -2.30
C ARG A 20 -14.18 -1.01 -1.85
N VAL A 21 -13.25 -1.76 -1.27
CA VAL A 21 -11.94 -1.20 -0.88
C VAL A 21 -11.12 -0.93 -2.13
N LYS A 22 -10.74 0.34 -2.34
CA LYS A 22 -9.90 0.77 -3.47
C LYS A 22 -8.48 0.21 -3.32
N LYS A 23 -7.99 -0.40 -4.40
CA LYS A 23 -6.70 -1.10 -4.48
C LYS A 23 -5.83 -0.45 -5.54
N VAL A 24 -4.52 -0.48 -5.34
CA VAL A 24 -3.53 -0.14 -6.36
C VAL A 24 -2.69 -1.35 -6.68
N LEU A 25 -2.40 -1.57 -7.97
CA LEU A 25 -1.53 -2.64 -8.45
C LEU A 25 -0.13 -2.11 -8.77
N PHE A 26 0.88 -2.81 -8.27
CA PHE A 26 2.28 -2.60 -8.57
C PHE A 26 2.88 -3.87 -9.17
N MET A 27 3.43 -3.76 -10.38
CA MET A 27 4.26 -4.79 -10.98
C MET A 27 5.70 -4.56 -10.54
N VAL A 28 6.29 -5.54 -9.87
CA VAL A 28 7.62 -5.41 -9.28
C VAL A 28 8.53 -6.55 -9.72
N ARG A 29 9.84 -6.30 -9.68
CA ARG A 29 10.86 -7.33 -9.92
C ARG A 29 10.86 -8.33 -8.78
N ARG A 30 11.33 -9.56 -9.06
CA ARG A 30 11.34 -10.66 -8.09
C ARG A 30 12.01 -10.30 -6.77
N GLN A 31 13.19 -9.67 -6.82
CA GLN A 31 13.89 -9.25 -5.60
C GLN A 31 13.02 -8.36 -4.72
N TYR A 32 12.44 -7.30 -5.28
CA TYR A 32 11.56 -6.41 -4.53
C TYR A 32 10.30 -7.11 -4.03
N TYR A 33 9.74 -8.03 -4.81
CA TYR A 33 8.60 -8.83 -4.37
C TYR A 33 8.94 -9.64 -3.13
N ASP A 34 10.08 -10.33 -3.14
CA ASP A 34 10.54 -11.17 -2.04
C ASP A 34 10.78 -10.29 -0.78
N ASP A 35 11.40 -9.10 -0.92
CA ASP A 35 11.62 -8.14 0.18
C ASP A 35 10.29 -7.59 0.78
N ILE A 36 9.26 -7.39 -0.06
CA ILE A 36 7.94 -6.93 0.38
C ILE A 36 7.21 -8.04 1.14
N VAL A 37 7.32 -9.27 0.66
CA VAL A 37 6.72 -10.45 1.30
C VAL A 37 7.37 -10.73 2.64
N SER A 38 8.70 -10.64 2.75
CA SER A 38 9.42 -10.79 4.03
C SER A 38 9.10 -9.66 5.02
N GLY A 39 8.70 -8.49 4.51
CA GLY A 39 8.45 -7.29 5.32
C GLY A 39 9.70 -6.47 5.62
N GLU A 40 10.82 -6.81 4.98
CA GLU A 40 12.03 -5.99 4.97
C GLU A 40 11.78 -4.68 4.23
N LYS A 41 11.05 -4.74 3.11
CA LYS A 41 10.62 -3.55 2.38
C LYS A 41 9.24 -3.08 2.87
N ARG A 42 9.22 -1.94 3.54
CA ARG A 42 8.02 -1.32 4.14
C ARG A 42 7.48 -0.12 3.40
N GLU A 43 8.13 0.29 2.32
CA GLU A 43 7.76 1.48 1.56
C GLU A 43 7.85 1.19 0.07
N GLU A 44 6.90 1.70 -0.71
CA GLU A 44 6.99 1.73 -2.16
C GLU A 44 7.01 3.16 -2.67
N ILE A 45 8.02 3.49 -3.47
CA ILE A 45 8.21 4.84 -4.00
C ILE A 45 7.82 4.94 -5.48
N ARG A 46 7.20 6.06 -5.85
CA ARG A 46 6.69 6.34 -7.20
C ARG A 46 6.94 7.77 -7.63
N ASN A 47 7.09 7.92 -8.93
CA ASN A 47 7.19 9.22 -9.59
C ASN A 47 5.84 9.97 -9.49
N PRO A 48 5.82 11.20 -8.95
CA PRO A 48 4.58 11.96 -8.75
C PRO A 48 3.85 12.26 -10.07
N ASP A 49 4.56 12.52 -11.16
CA ASP A 49 3.98 12.93 -12.44
C ASP A 49 3.06 11.83 -13.03
N LYS A 50 3.34 10.56 -12.70
CA LYS A 50 2.58 9.40 -13.19
C LYS A 50 1.60 8.84 -12.16
N TRP A 51 1.80 9.17 -10.88
CA TRP A 51 1.11 8.51 -9.76
C TRP A 51 0.39 9.47 -8.82
N GLN A 52 0.28 10.76 -9.15
CA GLN A 52 -0.41 11.78 -8.34
C GLN A 52 -1.80 11.37 -7.85
N TRP A 53 -2.52 10.56 -8.64
CA TRP A 53 -3.87 10.07 -8.29
C TRP A 53 -3.89 9.22 -7.02
N LEU A 54 -2.75 8.67 -6.58
CA LEU A 54 -2.62 7.98 -5.29
C LEU A 54 -2.92 8.90 -4.11
N MET A 55 -2.72 10.20 -4.24
CA MET A 55 -2.95 11.19 -3.18
C MET A 55 -4.27 11.96 -3.35
N GLY A 56 -5.19 11.45 -4.17
CA GLY A 56 -6.51 12.06 -4.36
C GLY A 56 -7.38 12.01 -3.10
N SER A 57 -8.60 12.57 -3.20
CA SER A 57 -9.57 12.62 -2.10
C SER A 57 -10.01 11.25 -1.57
N ASP A 58 -9.94 10.22 -2.40
CA ASP A 58 -10.18 8.82 -2.03
C ASP A 58 -8.96 7.96 -2.43
N PRO A 59 -7.91 7.92 -1.61
CA PRO A 59 -6.69 7.17 -1.91
C PRO A 59 -6.88 5.67 -1.67
N PRO A 60 -6.18 4.80 -2.42
CA PRO A 60 -6.26 3.35 -2.22
C PRO A 60 -5.80 2.97 -0.81
N LYS A 61 -6.40 1.92 -0.26
CA LYS A 61 -6.09 1.39 1.09
C LYS A 61 -5.29 0.09 1.04
N VAL A 62 -5.12 -0.49 -0.14
CA VAL A 62 -4.43 -1.77 -0.34
C VAL A 62 -3.47 -1.66 -1.51
N ALA A 63 -2.22 -2.03 -1.27
CA ALA A 63 -1.22 -2.24 -2.28
C ALA A 63 -1.21 -3.72 -2.68
N VAL A 64 -1.41 -3.99 -3.97
CA VAL A 64 -1.32 -5.31 -4.57
C VAL A 64 -0.02 -5.37 -5.34
N PHE A 65 0.83 -6.33 -5.01
CA PHE A 65 2.11 -6.54 -5.68
C PHE A 65 2.04 -7.80 -6.53
N MET A 66 2.45 -7.68 -7.79
CA MET A 66 2.54 -8.78 -8.74
C MET A 66 3.96 -8.98 -9.23
N CYS A 67 4.41 -10.25 -9.24
CA CYS A 67 5.68 -10.65 -9.82
C CYS A 67 5.48 -11.85 -10.77
N GLY A 68 5.54 -11.58 -12.08
CA GLY A 68 5.19 -12.59 -13.08
C GLY A 68 3.70 -12.96 -13.05
N LYS A 69 3.34 -14.12 -13.59
CA LYS A 69 1.93 -14.50 -13.81
C LYS A 69 1.19 -14.98 -12.55
N ASN A 70 1.90 -15.57 -11.58
CA ASN A 70 1.26 -16.37 -10.52
C ASN A 70 1.56 -15.90 -9.10
N ARG A 71 2.33 -14.81 -8.92
CA ARG A 71 2.68 -14.32 -7.58
C ARG A 71 1.97 -13.02 -7.31
N ILE A 72 1.09 -13.04 -6.31
CA ILE A 72 0.32 -11.89 -5.84
C ILE A 72 0.48 -11.79 -4.34
N HIS A 73 0.91 -10.62 -3.87
CA HIS A 73 0.97 -10.29 -2.45
C HIS A 73 0.19 -9.01 -2.18
N ARG A 74 -0.37 -8.86 -0.99
CA ARG A 74 -1.18 -7.69 -0.64
C ARG A 74 -0.74 -7.14 0.71
N ARG A 75 -0.59 -5.82 0.77
CA ARG A 75 -0.27 -5.06 1.98
C ARG A 75 -1.31 -3.99 2.20
N GLN A 76 -1.60 -3.70 3.46
CA GLN A 76 -2.36 -2.50 3.82
C GLN A 76 -1.51 -1.26 3.50
N ILE A 77 -2.14 -0.21 2.98
CA ILE A 77 -1.51 1.09 2.87
C ILE A 77 -1.84 1.86 4.15
N THR A 78 -0.81 2.22 4.90
CA THR A 78 -0.94 2.98 6.15
C THR A 78 -0.90 4.47 5.89
N ARG A 79 -0.07 4.91 4.94
CA ARG A 79 0.12 6.32 4.60
C ARG A 79 0.58 6.49 3.15
N ILE A 80 0.23 7.64 2.57
CA ILE A 80 0.74 8.11 1.28
C ILE A 80 1.14 9.58 1.44
N TYR A 81 2.36 9.95 1.03
CA TYR A 81 2.88 11.32 1.15
C TYR A 81 3.99 11.60 0.14
N LEU A 82 4.41 12.87 0.04
CA LEU A 82 5.58 13.28 -0.72
C LEU A 82 6.81 13.40 0.19
N GLU A 83 7.94 12.88 -0.25
CA GLU A 83 9.23 13.03 0.45
C GLU A 83 10.42 12.96 -0.51
N ASP A 84 11.54 13.51 -0.07
CA ASP A 84 12.83 13.44 -0.76
C ASP A 84 13.29 11.97 -0.95
N PRO A 85 13.46 11.49 -2.20
CA PRO A 85 13.94 10.15 -2.49
C PRO A 85 15.21 9.75 -1.74
N ALA A 86 16.15 10.68 -1.56
CA ALA A 86 17.42 10.39 -0.90
C ALA A 86 17.23 10.05 0.58
N LYS A 87 16.25 10.69 1.24
CA LYS A 87 15.92 10.39 2.64
C LYS A 87 15.25 9.04 2.78
N VAL A 88 14.26 8.75 1.92
CA VAL A 88 13.51 7.48 1.95
C VAL A 88 14.46 6.30 1.70
N LEU A 89 15.40 6.46 0.76
CA LEU A 89 16.37 5.40 0.44
C LEU A 89 17.55 5.33 1.44
N GLY A 90 17.71 6.32 2.32
CA GLY A 90 18.88 6.46 3.20
C GLY A 90 20.20 6.68 2.46
N ARG A 91 20.15 7.01 1.17
CA ARG A 91 21.30 7.19 0.28
C ARG A 91 20.85 7.94 -0.97
N GLU A 92 21.81 8.50 -1.71
CA GLU A 92 21.51 9.08 -3.02
C GLU A 92 20.94 8.03 -3.99
N PRO A 93 19.86 8.34 -4.73
CA PRO A 93 19.34 7.46 -5.76
C PRO A 93 20.42 7.15 -6.80
N SER A 94 20.47 5.90 -7.27
CA SER A 94 21.31 5.54 -8.42
C SER A 94 20.89 6.32 -9.66
N TYR A 95 21.74 6.39 -10.68
CA TYR A 95 21.40 7.05 -11.96
C TYR A 95 20.05 6.58 -12.53
N GLN A 96 19.77 5.26 -12.50
CA GLN A 96 18.47 4.74 -12.92
C GLN A 96 17.34 5.18 -11.99
N GLY A 97 17.56 5.21 -10.67
CA GLY A 97 16.57 5.71 -9.71
C GLY A 97 16.25 7.18 -9.92
N LYS A 98 17.24 8.00 -10.28
CA LYS A 98 17.07 9.39 -10.69
C LYS A 98 16.16 9.52 -11.92
N LEU A 99 16.37 8.70 -12.94
CA LEU A 99 15.51 8.65 -14.12
C LEU A 99 14.08 8.18 -13.78
N ASP A 100 13.94 7.10 -13.02
CA ASP A 100 12.65 6.50 -12.69
C ASP A 100 11.78 7.44 -11.85
N LEU A 101 12.41 8.19 -10.94
CA LEU A 101 11.75 9.13 -10.03
C LEU A 101 11.71 10.57 -10.56
N CYS A 102 12.30 10.85 -11.72
CA CYS A 102 12.55 12.22 -12.20
C CYS A 102 13.27 13.11 -11.17
N TYR A 103 14.19 12.52 -10.42
CA TYR A 103 14.95 13.17 -9.36
C TYR A 103 16.31 13.63 -9.88
N ASP A 104 16.57 14.93 -9.86
CA ASP A 104 17.92 15.51 -10.06
C ASP A 104 18.61 15.00 -11.34
N ILE A 105 17.87 15.06 -12.45
CA ILE A 105 18.39 14.83 -13.79
C ILE A 105 18.71 16.22 -14.38
N GLY A 106 19.97 16.46 -14.73
CA GLY A 106 20.47 17.77 -15.14
C GLY A 106 19.51 18.50 -16.09
N GLY A 107 19.06 19.69 -15.68
CA GLY A 107 18.05 20.49 -16.38
C GLY A 107 16.67 20.56 -15.71
N TYR A 108 16.42 19.79 -14.65
CA TYR A 108 15.17 19.83 -13.89
C TYR A 108 15.42 20.03 -12.38
N PRO A 109 14.55 20.78 -11.67
CA PRO A 109 14.67 20.94 -10.22
C PRO A 109 14.49 19.58 -9.53
N LYS A 110 15.19 19.39 -8.41
CA LYS A 110 14.99 18.24 -7.51
C LYS A 110 13.51 18.16 -7.11
N ARG A 111 12.92 16.97 -7.20
CA ARG A 111 11.50 16.72 -6.90
C ARG A 111 11.35 15.63 -5.85
N ASP A 112 10.32 15.78 -5.03
CA ASP A 112 9.87 14.75 -4.10
C ASP A 112 9.27 13.56 -4.87
N CYS A 113 9.30 12.38 -4.26
CA CYS A 113 8.59 11.20 -4.74
C CYS A 113 7.35 10.92 -3.90
N ILE A 114 6.38 10.20 -4.49
CA ILE A 114 5.27 9.63 -3.72
C ILE A 114 5.80 8.41 -2.98
N VAL A 115 5.64 8.41 -1.67
CA VAL A 115 5.91 7.28 -0.79
C VAL A 115 4.59 6.64 -0.39
N VAL A 116 4.50 5.32 -0.54
CA VAL A 116 3.39 4.48 -0.06
C VAL A 116 3.93 3.61 1.07
N GLU A 117 3.56 3.91 2.31
CA GLU A 117 3.91 3.07 3.46
C GLU A 117 3.04 1.82 3.52
N LEU A 118 3.71 0.69 3.71
CA LEU A 118 3.15 -0.64 3.74
C LEU A 118 3.04 -1.13 5.18
N GLY A 119 1.82 -1.40 5.61
CA GLY A 119 1.53 -2.04 6.88
C GLY A 119 1.55 -3.56 6.77
N ASP A 120 0.72 -4.20 7.58
CA ASP A 120 0.63 -5.65 7.65
C ASP A 120 0.14 -6.28 6.35
N VAL A 121 0.33 -7.59 6.26
CA VAL A 121 -0.24 -8.40 5.19
C VAL A 121 -1.74 -8.20 5.18
N TYR A 122 -2.27 -7.72 4.05
CA TYR A 122 -3.69 -7.51 3.90
C TYR A 122 -4.38 -8.87 3.77
N SER A 123 -4.91 -9.33 4.90
CA SER A 123 -5.80 -10.47 5.02
C SER A 123 -7.13 -9.98 5.57
N VAL A 124 -8.21 -10.71 5.24
CA VAL A 124 -9.56 -10.33 5.68
C VAL A 124 -9.68 -10.33 7.21
N GLU A 125 -9.02 -11.29 7.86
CA GLU A 125 -8.93 -11.40 9.32
C GLU A 125 -8.19 -10.21 9.95
N GLY A 126 -7.19 -9.65 9.25
CA GLY A 126 -6.46 -8.45 9.69
C GLY A 126 -7.32 -7.19 9.70
N ILE A 127 -8.26 -7.06 8.76
CA ILE A 127 -9.20 -5.94 8.70
C ILE A 127 -10.18 -5.98 9.86
N GLU A 128 -10.73 -7.16 10.17
CA GLU A 128 -11.64 -7.34 11.30
C GLU A 128 -10.94 -6.97 12.60
N ARG A 129 -9.69 -7.39 12.79
CA ARG A 129 -8.90 -7.04 13.97
C ARG A 129 -8.66 -5.52 14.08
N TYR A 130 -8.17 -4.88 13.01
CA TYR A 130 -7.92 -3.44 12.98
C TYR A 130 -9.20 -2.61 13.19
N MET A 131 -10.30 -2.98 12.54
CA MET A 131 -11.58 -2.28 12.68
C MET A 131 -12.17 -2.46 14.08
N ASN A 132 -12.09 -3.67 14.64
CA ASN A 132 -12.53 -3.92 16.02
C ASN A 132 -11.67 -3.13 17.02
N GLU A 133 -10.37 -3.01 16.81
CA GLU A 133 -9.50 -2.16 17.61
C GLU A 133 -9.84 -0.67 17.47
N LYS A 134 -10.09 -0.18 16.25
CA LYS A 134 -10.48 1.23 16.03
C LYS A 134 -11.86 1.54 16.61
N ILE A 135 -12.83 0.65 16.49
CA ILE A 135 -14.16 0.78 17.10
C ILE A 135 -14.03 0.77 18.62
N LYS A 136 -13.28 -0.19 19.17
CA LYS A 136 -13.01 -0.28 20.61
C LYS A 136 -12.37 1.00 21.14
N ASN A 137 -11.30 1.47 20.49
CA ASN A 137 -10.62 2.71 20.90
C ASN A 137 -11.50 3.96 20.75
N ALA A 138 -12.44 3.99 19.80
CA ALA A 138 -13.38 5.10 19.69
C ALA A 138 -14.47 5.07 20.77
N LEU A 139 -14.83 3.88 21.25
CA LEU A 139 -15.83 3.67 22.30
C LEU A 139 -15.25 3.78 23.72
N GLU A 140 -13.92 3.65 23.89
CA GLU A 140 -13.23 3.82 25.19
C GLU A 140 -12.87 5.30 25.48
N VAL A 141 -13.20 6.22 24.57
CA VAL A 141 -12.94 7.67 24.69
C VAL A 141 -14.21 8.47 25.02
N GLU A 142 -15.35 7.80 25.22
CA GLU A 142 -16.59 8.35 25.83
C GLU A 142 -16.70 7.93 27.30
#